data_AF-A0A7W8LEF9-F1
#
_entry.id   AF-A0A7W8LEF9-F1
#
_cell.length_a   1.000
_cell.length_b   1.000
_cell.length_c   1.000
_cell.angle_alpha   90.00
_cell.angle_beta   90.00
_cell.angle_gamma   90.00
#
_symmetry.space_group_name_H-M   'P 1'
#
loop_
_entity.id
_entity.type
_entity.pdbx_description
1 polymer ?
#
loop_
_entity_poly.entity_id
_entity_poly.type
_entity_poly.pdbx_seq_one_letter_code
_entity_poly.pdbx_strand_id
1 'polypeptide(L)' 'MMAERGIDVDHSTVHRWAIKLLPALEKAFRRRKRAVGRSWRVDETYIKVKGQWKYLYRAVDKAGDTIDFLLCAHRDKAAA' A
#
# COMPACT_ATOMS: atom_id res chain seq x y z
N MET A 1 11.57 14.14 11.26
CA MET A 1 10.62 14.58 10.20
C MET A 1 10.76 16.08 9.96
N MET A 2 10.35 16.68 8.84
CA MET A 2 10.61 18.12 8.51
C MET A 2 10.30 19.09 9.67
N ALA A 3 9.22 18.84 10.42
CA ALA A 3 8.85 19.58 11.63
C ALA A 3 9.89 19.49 12.77
N GLU A 4 10.52 18.33 13.00
CA GLU A 4 11.62 18.18 13.98
C GLU A 4 12.86 19.01 13.60
N ARG A 5 12.97 19.42 12.33
CA ARG A 5 14.04 20.28 11.84
C ARG A 5 13.63 21.76 11.79
N GLY A 6 12.48 22.12 12.35
CA GLY A 6 11.96 23.49 12.36
C GLY A 6 11.46 23.98 11.00
N ILE A 7 11.23 23.08 10.03
CA ILE A 7 10.76 23.42 8.69
C ILE A 7 9.24 23.21 8.66
N ASP A 8 8.49 24.30 8.46
CA ASP A 8 7.05 24.25 8.24
C ASP A 8 6.73 23.85 6.79
N VAL A 9 5.85 22.86 6.65
CA VAL A 9 5.48 22.28 5.36
C VAL A 9 3.98 22.03 5.35
N ASP A 10 3.27 22.69 4.44
CA ASP A 10 1.84 22.46 4.26
C ASP A 10 1.54 21.00 3.88
N HIS A 11 0.42 20.46 4.38
CA HIS A 11 0.02 19.08 4.12
C HIS A 11 -0.12 18.78 2.61
N SER A 12 -0.60 19.74 1.81
CA SER A 12 -0.73 19.56 0.36
C SER A 12 0.64 19.41 -0.32
N THR A 13 1.70 19.99 0.24
CA THR A 13 3.07 19.86 -0.28
C THR A 13 3.58 18.43 -0.11
N VAL A 14 3.37 17.83 1.06
CA VAL A 14 3.70 16.42 1.31
C VAL A 14 2.92 15.50 0.37
N HIS A 15 1.62 15.77 0.17
CA HIS A 15 0.78 15.00 -0.75
C HIS A 15 1.27 15.09 -2.20
N ARG A 16 1.62 16.29 -2.70
CA ARG A 16 2.18 16.49 -4.04
C ARG A 16 3.52 15.77 -4.21
N TRP A 17 4.38 15.80 -3.19
CA TRP A 17 5.63 15.03 -3.19
C TRP A 17 5.35 13.52 -3.28
N ALA A 18 4.40 13.00 -2.50
CA ALA A 18 4.02 11.59 -2.58
C ALA A 18 3.55 11.21 -4.00
N ILE A 19 2.65 11.99 -4.60
CA ILE A 19 2.19 11.75 -5.99
C ILE A 19 3.36 11.71 -6.97
N LYS A 20 4.34 12.61 -6.83
CA LYS A 20 5.49 12.71 -7.74
C LYS A 20 6.53 11.60 -7.51
N LEU A 21 6.86 11.29 -6.26
CA LEU A 21 7.99 10.43 -5.89
C LEU A 21 7.59 8.95 -5.81
N LEU A 22 6.38 8.62 -5.36
CA LEU A 22 5.97 7.23 -5.17
C LEU A 22 6.07 6.38 -6.45
N PRO A 23 5.71 6.85 -7.66
CA PRO A 23 5.87 6.05 -8.87
C PRO A 23 7.32 5.70 -9.19
N ALA A 24 8.25 6.62 -8.94
CA ALA A 24 9.68 6.39 -9.15
C ALA A 24 10.23 5.37 -8.12
N LEU A 25 9.81 5.50 -6.87
CA LEU A 25 10.14 4.55 -5.81
C LEU A 25 9.55 3.17 -6.10
N GLU A 26 8.30 3.10 -6.53
CA GLU A 26 7.63 1.85 -6.92
C GLU A 26 8.42 1.13 -8.02
N LYS A 27 8.82 1.84 -9.08
CA LYS A 27 9.64 1.26 -10.15
C LYS A 27 10.98 0.74 -9.63
N ALA A 28 11.64 1.48 -8.73
CA ALA A 28 12.89 1.06 -8.12
C ALA A 28 12.71 -0.16 -7.21
N PHE A 29 11.65 -0.21 -6.41
CA PHE A 29 11.34 -1.32 -5.51
C PHE A 29 10.93 -2.56 -6.28
N ARG A 30 10.09 -2.44 -7.32
CA ARG A 30 9.73 -3.57 -8.20
C ARG A 30 10.96 -4.23 -8.83
N ARG A 31 11.99 -3.46 -9.20
CA ARG A 31 13.26 -4.01 -9.74
C ARG A 31 14.07 -4.79 -8.71
N ARG A 32 13.96 -4.46 -7.42
CA ARG A 32 14.67 -5.12 -6.31
C ARG A 32 13.84 -6.21 -5.64
N LYS A 33 12.56 -6.30 -5.97
CA LYS A 33 11.63 -7.25 -5.37
C LYS A 33 12.04 -8.67 -5.76
N ARG A 34 12.13 -9.56 -4.77
CA ARG A 34 12.38 -10.99 -5.00
C ARG A 34 11.21 -11.60 -5.78
N ALA A 35 11.51 -12.63 -6.57
CA ALA A 35 10.47 -13.44 -7.19
C ALA A 35 9.55 -14.04 -6.11
N VAL A 36 8.24 -14.05 -6.40
CA VAL A 36 7.23 -14.62 -5.51
C VAL A 36 7.34 -16.15 -5.56
N GLY A 37 7.37 -16.77 -4.38
CA GLY A 37 7.42 -18.23 -4.27
C GLY A 37 6.09 -18.91 -4.63
N ARG A 38 6.07 -20.25 -4.59
CA ARG A 38 4.87 -21.05 -4.93
C ARG A 38 3.72 -20.95 -3.94
N SER A 39 3.97 -20.46 -2.73
CA SER A 39 2.97 -20.36 -1.66
C SER A 39 2.92 -18.93 -1.11
N TRP A 40 1.70 -18.43 -1.01
CA TRP A 40 1.36 -17.10 -0.50
C TRP A 40 0.02 -17.18 0.23
N ARG A 41 -0.29 -16.15 1.02
CA ARG A 41 -1.54 -16.03 1.77
C ARG A 41 -2.17 -14.67 1.48
N VAL A 42 -3.47 -14.55 1.69
CA VAL A 42 -4.20 -13.29 1.60
C VAL A 42 -4.75 -12.93 2.96
N ASP A 43 -4.52 -11.69 3.38
CA ASP A 43 -5.23 -11.09 4.50
C ASP A 43 -6.29 -10.11 4.02
N GLU A 44 -7.50 -10.20 4.59
CA GLU A 44 -8.59 -9.25 4.40
C GLU A 44 -8.64 -8.31 5.60
N THR A 45 -8.66 -7.00 5.36
CA THR A 45 -8.92 -5.98 6.37
C THR A 45 -9.90 -4.93 5.82
N TYR A 46 -10.46 -4.10 6.69
CA TYR A 46 -11.42 -3.06 6.31
C TYR A 46 -10.89 -1.69 6.71
N ILE A 47 -10.90 -0.75 5.76
CA ILE A 47 -10.38 0.61 5.94
C ILE A 47 -11.46 1.64 5.57
N LYS A 48 -11.46 2.80 6.25
CA LYS A 48 -12.31 3.92 5.86
C LYS A 48 -11.64 4.75 4.77
N VAL A 49 -12.29 4.88 3.63
CA VAL A 49 -11.87 5.78 2.55
C VAL A 49 -12.97 6.80 2.32
N LYS A 50 -12.67 8.09 2.55
CA LYS A 50 -13.64 9.20 2.48
C LYS A 50 -14.92 8.92 3.30
N GLY A 51 -14.74 8.36 4.50
CA GLY A 51 -15.83 8.03 5.42
C GLY A 51 -16.58 6.72 5.15
N GLN A 52 -16.32 6.04 4.03
CA GLN A 52 -16.95 4.77 3.70
C GLN A 52 -16.03 3.59 3.99
N TRP A 53 -16.57 2.51 4.57
CA TRP A 53 -15.83 1.27 4.76
C TRP A 53 -15.58 0.57 3.42
N LYS A 54 -14.35 0.13 3.20
CA LYS A 54 -13.90 -0.63 2.04
C LYS A 54 -13.06 -1.82 2.48
N TYR A 55 -13.02 -2.85 1.65
CA TYR A 55 -12.28 -4.08 1.89
C TYR A 55 -10.92 -4.01 1.20
N LEU A 56 -9.85 -4.12 1.96
CA LEU A 56 -8.48 -4.17 1.49
C LEU A 56 -7.97 -5.61 1.64
N TYR A 57 -7.65 -6.22 0.52
CA TYR A 57 -6.97 -7.49 0.45
C TYR A 57 -5.49 -7.24 0.24
N ARG A 58 -4.64 -7.95 0.97
CA ARG A 58 -3.20 -7.94 0.76
C ARG A 58 -2.72 -9.37 0.54
N ALA A 59 -1.93 -9.58 -0.51
CA ALA A 59 -1.25 -10.85 -0.75
C ALA A 59 0.16 -10.78 -0.16
N VAL A 60 0.57 -11.80 0.60
CA VAL A 60 1.87 -11.87 1.27
C VAL A 60 2.54 -13.22 0.98
N ASP A 61 3.82 -13.19 0.65
CA ASP A 61 4.59 -14.41 0.40
C ASP A 61 4.98 -15.13 1.70
N LYS A 62 5.55 -16.34 1.58
CA LYS A 62 5.98 -17.12 2.76
C LYS A 62 7.04 -16.43 3.62
N ALA A 63 7.85 -15.53 3.06
CA ALA A 63 8.87 -14.80 3.80
C ALA A 63 8.33 -13.53 4.48
N GLY A 64 7.05 -13.21 4.27
CA GLY A 64 6.41 -12.01 4.81
C GLY A 64 6.47 -10.80 3.87
N ASP A 65 6.99 -10.96 2.65
CA ASP A 65 7.04 -9.86 1.68
C ASP A 65 5.67 -9.65 1.04
N THR A 66 5.24 -8.40 0.97
CA THR A 66 3.96 -8.06 0.33
C THR A 66 4.05 -8.21 -1.18
N ILE A 67 3.15 -9.00 -1.74
CA ILE A 67 3.04 -9.29 -3.18
C ILE A 67 2.23 -8.20 -3.87
N ASP A 68 0.99 -7.98 -3.41
CA ASP A 68 0.08 -7.01 -4.02
C ASP A 68 -1.05 -6.61 -3.06
N PHE A 69 -1.83 -5.60 -3.45
CA PHE A 69 -3.02 -5.13 -2.77
C PHE A 69 -4.20 -5.00 -3.72
N LEU A 70 -5.40 -5.31 -3.23
CA LEU A 70 -6.65 -5.08 -3.93
C LEU A 70 -7.63 -4.35 -3.00
N LEU A 71 -8.15 -3.21 -3.45
CA LEU A 71 -9.14 -2.44 -2.70
C LEU A 71 -10.52 -2.54 -3.38
N CYS A 72 -11.48 -3.13 -2.69
CA CYS A 72 -12.84 -3.34 -3.17
C CYS A 72 -13.86 -2.55 -2.34
N ALA A 73 -14.92 -2.08 -2.99
CA ALA A 73 -16.04 -1.44 -2.30
C ALA A 73 -16.88 -2.44 -1.49
N HIS A 74 -17.01 -3.67 -2.00
CA HIS A 74 -17.79 -4.73 -1.40
C HIS A 74 -16.88 -5.90 -1.01
N ARG A 75 -17.34 -6.68 -0.03
CA ARG A 75 -16.64 -7.90 0.39
C ARG A 75 -16.77 -8.95 -0.70
N ASP A 76 -15.64 -9.50 -1.13
CA ASP A 76 -15.65 -10.66 -2.00
C ASP A 76 -15.82 -11.92 -1.15
N LYS A 77 -17.02 -12.53 -1.23
CA LYS A 77 -17.33 -13.77 -0.50
C LYS A 77 -16.61 -14.99 -1.09
N ALA A 78 -16.16 -14.93 -2.34
CA ALA A 78 -15.47 -16.03 -3.01
C ALA A 78 -13.96 -16.07 -2.69
N ALA A 79 -13.40 -14.95 -2.26
CA ALA A 79 -11.99 -14.84 -1.85
C ALA A 79 -11.75 -15.21 -0.37
N ALA A 80 -12.81 -15.54 0.39
CA ALA A 80 -12.79 -15.82 1.83
C ALA A 80 -12.79 -17.33 2.13
#